data_AF-A0A8C0XJU6-F1
#
_entry.id   AF-A0A8C0XJU6-F1
#
_cell.length_a   1.000
_cell.length_b   1.000
_cell.length_c   1.000
_cell.angle_alpha   90.00
_cell.angle_beta   90.00
_cell.angle_gamma   90.00
#
_symmetry.space_group_name_H-M   'P 1'
#
loop_
_entity.id
_entity.type
_entity.pdbx_description
1 polymer ?
#
loop_
_entity_poly.entity_id
_entity_poly.type
_entity_poly.pdbx_seq_one_letter_code
_entity_poly.pdbx_strand_id
1 'polypeptide(L)'
;MFILLDGGGNNGTTELMEKEIPDIVEISDIVEIVGRVTAKANIMCASNVQFREDSSPFDLGLDNEAVKIICKFLQFFPLGVVQYDWSNDFFFYDCK
;
A
#
# COMPACT_ATOMS: atom_id res chain seq x y z
N MET A 1 -10.23 11.21 -0.41
CA MET A 1 -10.03 10.11 -1.38
C MET A 1 -8.88 10.51 -2.27
N PHE A 2 -7.90 9.63 -2.46
CA PHE A 2 -6.79 9.85 -3.40
C PHE A 2 -6.56 8.58 -4.24
N ILE A 3 -5.89 8.77 -5.37
CA ILE A 3 -5.53 7.71 -6.31
C ILE A 3 -4.05 7.46 -6.16
N LEU A 4 -3.70 6.18 -6.18
CA LEU A 4 -2.34 5.71 -6.12
C LEU A 4 -2.04 4.83 -7.32
N LEU A 5 -0.76 4.71 -7.67
CA LEU A 5 -0.25 3.86 -8.72
C LEU A 5 0.57 2.73 -8.11
N ASP A 6 0.31 1.48 -8.50
CA ASP A 6 1.21 0.38 -8.14
C ASP A 6 2.48 0.40 -9.02
N GLY A 7 3.46 -0.46 -8.72
CA GLY A 7 4.67 -0.62 -9.54
C GLY A 7 4.45 -1.24 -10.93
N GLY A 8 3.22 -1.63 -11.27
CA GLY A 8 2.80 -2.00 -12.62
C GLY A 8 2.14 -0.85 -13.39
N GLY A 9 1.91 0.30 -12.74
CA GLY A 9 1.21 1.46 -13.29
C GLY A 9 -0.32 1.37 -13.23
N ASN A 10 -0.88 0.45 -12.45
CA ASN A 10 -2.33 0.35 -12.25
C ASN A 10 -2.79 1.24 -11.09
N ASN A 11 -4.01 1.76 -11.21
CA ASN A 11 -4.57 2.65 -10.21
C ASN A 11 -5.21 1.87 -9.05
N GLY A 12 -4.91 2.26 -7.82
CA GLY A 12 -5.66 1.94 -6.61
C GLY A 12 -6.40 3.17 -6.09
N THR A 13 -7.61 2.99 -5.56
CA THR A 13 -8.37 4.09 -4.94
C THR A 13 -8.39 3.93 -3.44
N THR A 14 -8.00 4.98 -2.73
CA THR A 14 -7.94 4.99 -1.26
C THR A 14 -8.94 5.98 -0.68
N GLU A 15 -9.84 5.46 0.14
CA GLU A 15 -10.82 6.21 0.94
C GLU A 15 -10.21 6.50 2.32
N LEU A 16 -10.37 7.73 2.78
CA LEU A 16 -9.75 8.21 4.01
C LEU A 16 -10.78 8.33 5.12
N MET A 17 -10.44 7.87 6.31
CA MET A 17 -11.18 8.24 7.51
C MET A 17 -10.74 9.64 7.94
N GLU A 18 -11.70 10.55 8.05
CA GLU A 18 -11.56 12.01 8.25
C GLU A 18 -10.65 12.44 9.42
N LYS A 19 -10.28 11.51 10.31
CA LYS A 19 -9.54 11.77 11.55
C LYS A 19 -8.04 11.43 11.50
N GLU A 20 -7.56 10.70 10.50
CA GLU A 20 -6.22 10.07 10.55
C GLU A 20 -5.30 10.43 9.39
N ILE A 21 -5.42 11.64 8.87
CA ILE A 21 -4.44 12.16 7.90
C ILE A 21 -3.61 13.24 8.59
N PRO A 22 -2.41 12.91 9.11
CA PRO A 22 -1.38 13.93 9.16
C PRO A 22 -1.08 14.31 7.71
N ASP A 23 -1.13 15.61 7.41
CA ASP A 23 -0.86 16.24 6.12
C ASP A 23 -0.05 15.33 5.16
N ILE A 24 -0.75 14.65 4.22
CA ILE A 24 -0.09 13.94 3.09
C ILE A 24 0.66 14.96 2.21
N VAL A 25 0.38 16.25 2.43
CA VAL A 25 0.96 17.39 1.75
C VAL A 25 2.32 17.71 2.40
N GLU A 26 3.41 17.16 1.84
CA GLU A 26 4.40 17.96 1.09
C GLU A 26 5.68 17.22 0.65
N ILE A 27 5.98 15.96 1.02
CA ILE A 27 7.38 15.49 0.95
C ILE A 27 7.66 14.12 0.27
N SER A 28 6.70 13.20 0.04
CA SER A 28 7.04 11.96 -0.71
C SER A 28 6.05 11.56 -1.79
N ASP A 29 6.61 11.12 -2.91
CA ASP A 29 5.88 10.53 -4.03
C ASP A 29 5.42 9.10 -3.66
N ILE A 30 6.18 8.36 -2.85
CA ILE A 30 5.82 7.00 -2.45
C ILE A 30 5.16 6.94 -1.07
N VAL A 31 4.02 6.24 -0.98
CA VAL A 31 3.23 6.07 0.25
C VAL A 31 2.83 4.61 0.46
N GLU A 32 3.12 4.07 1.64
CA GLU A 32 2.56 2.81 2.10
C GLU A 32 1.18 3.06 2.72
N ILE A 33 0.16 2.33 2.23
CA ILE A 33 -1.20 2.38 2.80
C ILE A 33 -1.52 1.04 3.45
N VAL A 34 -1.93 1.11 4.71
CA VAL A 34 -2.50 -0.02 5.43
C VAL A 34 -3.98 0.26 5.66
N GLY A 35 -4.83 -0.68 5.29
CA GLY A 35 -6.27 -0.51 5.39
C GLY A 35 -7.05 -1.76 5.06
N ARG A 36 -8.36 -1.58 4.93
CA ARG A 36 -9.29 -2.65 4.57
C ARG A 36 -9.76 -2.48 3.13
N VAL A 37 -9.69 -3.55 2.34
CA VAL A 37 -10.34 -3.57 1.01
C VAL A 37 -11.86 -3.54 1.18
N THR A 38 -12.52 -2.59 0.51
CA THR A 38 -13.98 -2.44 0.53
C THR A 38 -14.65 -3.25 -0.57
N ALA A 39 -15.98 -3.41 -0.50
CA ALA A 39 -16.76 -4.07 -1.54
C ALA A 39 -16.68 -3.40 -2.93
N LYS A 40 -16.17 -2.16 -3.00
CA LYS A 40 -15.95 -1.42 -4.25
C LYS A 40 -14.53 -1.60 -4.82
N ALA A 41 -13.71 -2.45 -4.21
CA ALA A 41 -12.27 -2.60 -4.51
C ALA A 41 -11.46 -1.32 -4.27
N ASN A 42 -11.92 -0.48 -3.33
CA ASN A 42 -11.14 0.64 -2.78
C ASN A 42 -10.48 0.19 -1.47
N ILE A 43 -9.50 0.94 -0.98
CA ILE A 43 -8.91 0.73 0.34
C ILE A 43 -9.44 1.78 1.30
N MET A 44 -10.14 1.35 2.34
CA MET A 44 -10.44 2.19 3.49
C MET A 44 -9.19 2.27 4.36
N CYS A 45 -8.46 3.39 4.23
CA CYS A 45 -7.18 3.63 4.89
C CYS A 45 -7.37 3.66 6.42
N ALA A 46 -6.59 2.84 7.11
CA ALA A 46 -6.45 2.87 8.55
C ALA A 46 -5.20 3.65 8.96
N SER A 47 -4.08 3.49 8.24
CA SER A 47 -2.85 4.26 8.47
C SER A 47 -2.04 4.39 7.19
N ASN A 48 -1.19 5.41 7.13
CA ASN A 48 -0.27 5.63 6.02
C ASN A 48 1.14 5.96 6.53
N VAL A 49 2.15 5.60 5.75
CA VAL A 49 3.55 5.96 5.99
C VAL A 49 4.15 6.48 4.68
N GLN A 50 4.69 7.68 4.72
CA GLN A 50 5.44 8.28 3.61
C GLN A 50 6.87 7.76 3.62
N PHE A 51 7.34 7.26 2.48
CA PHE A 51 8.71 6.77 2.35
C PHE A 51 9.65 7.94 2.08
N ARG A 52 10.76 8.02 2.81
CA ARG A 52 11.78 9.05 2.58
C ARG A 52 12.69 8.62 1.44
N GLU A 53 12.83 9.50 0.45
CA GLU A 53 13.68 9.29 -0.72
C GLU A 53 14.88 10.26 -0.75
N ASP A 54 15.24 10.81 0.41
CA ASP A 54 16.33 11.79 0.59
C ASP A 54 17.72 11.23 0.27
N SER A 55 17.90 9.92 0.42
CA SER A 55 19.18 9.22 0.26
C SER A 55 19.22 8.31 -0.97
N SER A 56 18.10 7.70 -1.33
CA SER A 56 17.96 6.85 -2.52
C SER A 56 16.52 6.84 -3.00
N PRO A 57 16.27 6.84 -4.32
CA PRO A 57 14.92 6.68 -4.86
C PRO A 57 14.38 5.29 -4.54
N PHE A 58 13.07 5.19 -4.29
CA PHE A 58 12.41 3.93 -4.07
C PHE A 58 12.09 3.24 -5.41
N ASP A 59 12.52 2.00 -5.58
CA ASP A 59 12.23 1.22 -6.79
C ASP A 59 10.89 0.48 -6.65
N LEU A 60 9.82 1.18 -7.02
CA LEU A 60 8.47 0.63 -7.00
C LEU A 60 8.29 -0.57 -7.96
N GLY A 61 9.06 -0.61 -9.05
CA GLY A 61 9.05 -1.73 -9.99
C GLY A 61 9.61 -3.01 -9.36
N LEU A 62 10.71 -2.87 -8.62
CA LEU A 62 11.30 -3.97 -7.85
C LEU A 62 10.38 -4.43 -6.71
N ASP A 63 9.73 -3.49 -6.00
CA ASP A 63 8.75 -3.81 -4.96
C ASP A 63 7.57 -4.63 -5.51
N ASN A 64 7.03 -4.24 -6.67
CA ASN A 64 5.97 -4.99 -7.36
C ASN A 64 6.40 -6.43 -7.73
N GLU A 65 7.66 -6.63 -8.15
CA GLU A 65 8.19 -7.99 -8.36
C GLU A 65 8.32 -8.77 -7.05
N ALA A 66 8.71 -8.11 -5.95
CA ALA A 66 8.75 -8.74 -4.63
C ALA A 66 7.36 -9.19 -4.17
N VAL A 67 6.32 -8.37 -4.37
CA VAL A 67 4.91 -8.73 -4.08
C VAL A 67 4.49 -9.97 -4.89
N LYS A 68 4.82 -10.03 -6.19
CA LYS A 68 4.53 -11.20 -7.03
C LYS A 68 5.23 -12.46 -6.52
N ILE A 69 6.48 -12.34 -6.07
CA ILE A 69 7.24 -13.45 -5.49
C ILE A 69 6.59 -13.91 -4.18
N ILE A 70 6.24 -13.00 -3.28
CA ILE A 70 5.56 -13.32 -2.01
C ILE A 70 4.27 -14.11 -2.27
N CYS A 71 3.40 -13.60 -3.15
CA CYS A 71 2.15 -14.27 -3.52
C CYS A 71 2.38 -15.64 -4.16
N LYS A 72 3.45 -15.80 -4.95
CA LYS A 72 3.81 -17.08 -5.57
C LYS A 72 4.38 -18.11 -4.58
N PHE A 73 4.96 -17.64 -3.48
CA PHE A 73 5.75 -18.44 -2.55
C PHE A 73 5.31 -18.25 -1.09
N LEU A 74 4.00 -18.17 -0.84
CA LEU A 74 3.43 -17.97 0.49
C LEU A 74 3.87 -19.01 1.54
N GLN A 75 4.30 -20.22 1.14
CA GLN A 75 4.85 -21.18 2.10
C GLN A 75 6.16 -20.71 2.77
N PHE A 76 6.89 -19.79 2.13
CA PHE A 76 8.12 -19.19 2.66
C PHE A 76 7.87 -17.82 3.28
N PHE A 77 6.71 -17.21 3.00
CA PHE A 77 6.27 -15.95 3.59
C PHE A 77 4.85 -16.12 4.16
N PRO A 78 4.71 -16.87 5.27
CA PRO A 78 3.40 -17.18 5.83
C PRO A 78 2.72 -15.90 6.32
N LEU A 79 1.61 -15.55 5.68
CA LEU A 79 0.75 -14.44 6.10
C LEU A 79 -0.12 -14.90 7.26
N GLY A 80 0.23 -14.48 8.48
CA GLY A 80 -0.58 -14.71 9.68
C GLY A 80 -0.64 -16.17 10.13
N VAL A 81 -0.19 -16.45 11.36
CA VAL A 81 -0.48 -17.72 12.00
C VAL A 81 -1.97 -17.75 12.28
N VAL A 82 -2.74 -18.49 11.46
CA VAL A 82 -4.13 -18.93 11.68
C VAL A 82 -5.00 -17.94 12.47
N GLN A 83 -5.87 -17.18 11.77
CA GLN A 83 -7.03 -16.45 12.31
C GLN A 83 -6.82 -14.96 12.62
N TYR A 84 -6.66 -14.14 11.58
CA TYR A 84 -7.37 -12.85 11.49
C TYR A 84 -7.87 -12.66 10.05
N ASP A 85 -9.10 -12.15 9.96
CA ASP A 85 -9.90 -11.93 8.76
C ASP A 85 -9.08 -11.34 7.60
N TRP A 86 -9.19 -11.96 6.41
CA TRP A 86 -8.40 -11.76 5.18
C TRP A 86 -8.55 -10.37 4.53
N SER A 87 -8.98 -9.36 5.29
CA SER A 87 -9.36 -8.05 4.77
C SER A 87 -8.26 -6.98 4.91
N ASN A 88 -7.16 -7.29 5.59
CA ASN A 88 -6.09 -6.36 5.91
C ASN A 88 -4.83 -6.71 5.13
N ASP A 89 -4.88 -6.60 3.80
CA ASP A 89 -3.69 -6.80 2.97
C ASP A 89 -2.98 -5.45 2.74
N PHE A 90 -1.65 -5.52 2.82
CA PHE A 90 -0.71 -4.43 2.57
C PHE A 90 -0.63 -4.16 1.07
N PHE A 91 -0.73 -2.89 0.68
CA PHE A 91 -0.52 -2.48 -0.71
C PHE A 91 0.36 -1.23 -0.73
N PHE A 92 1.47 -1.32 -1.46
CA PHE A 92 2.39 -0.21 -1.71
C PHE A 92 1.98 0.55 -2.96
N TYR A 93 2.15 1.87 -2.91
CA TYR A 93 1.46 2.77 -3.81
C TYR A 93 2.25 4.08 -4.01
N ASP A 94 2.33 4.53 -5.25
CA ASP A 94 2.91 5.80 -5.69
C ASP A 94 1.82 6.86 -5.87
N CYS A 95 2.05 8.04 -5.33
CA CYS A 95 1.15 9.18 -5.34
C CYS A 95 1.65 10.17 -6.38
N LYS A 96 0.93 10.31 -7.50
CA LYS A 96 1.16 11.38 -8.48
C LYS A 96 0.31 12.61 -8.19
#